data_AF-A0A3M0YVA6-F1
#
_entry.id   AF-A0A3M0YVA6-F1
#
_cell.length_a   1.000
_cell.length_b   1.000
_cell.length_c   1.000
_cell.angle_alpha   90.00
_cell.angle_beta   90.00
_cell.angle_gamma   90.00
#
_symmetry.space_group_name_H-M   'P 1'
#
loop_
_entity.id
_entity.type
_entity.pdbx_description
1 polymer ?
#
loop_
_entity_poly.entity_id
_entity_poly.type
_entity_poly.pdbx_seq_one_letter_code
_entity_poly.pdbx_strand_id
1 'polypeptide(L)'
;MRYALVSDLHANIQAWNAVFQDILNIGVDQIVSLGDIVGYGPDPMRVIESCYANVHHFVMGNHDAAACGKMPLKRFSTDSRQIINWTSRQLDDAAIDFLSEQPFV
;
A
#
# COMPACT_ATOMS: atom_id res chain seq x y z
N MET A 1 12.67 -14.94 -16.14
CA MET A 1 11.70 -14.48 -15.14
C MET A 1 12.20 -13.19 -14.52
N ARG A 2 11.44 -12.10 -14.66
CA ARG A 2 11.76 -10.75 -14.17
C ARG A 2 10.73 -10.33 -13.14
N TYR A 3 11.21 -9.81 -12.02
CA TYR A 3 10.37 -9.28 -10.95
C TYR A 3 10.52 -7.76 -10.88
N ALA A 4 9.41 -7.06 -10.69
CA ALA A 4 9.39 -5.69 -10.23
C ALA A 4 9.15 -5.66 -8.72
N LEU A 5 10.02 -4.99 -7.98
CA LEU A 5 9.84 -4.72 -6.55
C LEU A 5 9.43 -3.26 -6.40
N VAL A 6 8.31 -3.02 -5.75
CA VAL A 6 7.80 -1.67 -5.44
C VAL A 6 7.57 -1.55 -3.94
N SER A 7 7.69 -0.35 -3.40
CA SER A 7 7.60 -0.08 -1.95
C SER A 7 7.15 1.35 -1.74
N ASP A 8 6.61 1.66 -0.56
CA ASP A 8 6.34 3.02 -0.08
C ASP A 8 5.46 3.81 -1.06
N LEU A 9 4.42 3.16 -1.60
CA LEU A 9 3.48 3.80 -2.54
C LEU A 9 2.74 4.95 -1.86
N HIS A 10 2.46 4.81 -0.56
CA HIS A 10 1.86 5.81 0.30
C HIS A 10 0.66 6.51 -0.32
N ALA A 11 -0.30 5.74 -0.86
CA ALA A 11 -1.53 6.25 -1.46
C ALA A 11 -1.29 7.30 -2.58
N ASN A 12 -0.11 7.31 -3.20
CA ASN A 12 0.24 8.20 -4.30
C ASN A 12 -0.09 7.54 -5.64
N ILE A 13 -1.33 7.71 -6.08
CA ILE A 13 -1.82 7.10 -7.31
C ILE A 13 -1.07 7.59 -8.56
N GLN A 14 -0.59 8.83 -8.56
CA GLN A 14 0.15 9.40 -9.69
C GLN A 14 1.52 8.74 -9.83
N ALA A 15 2.24 8.56 -8.71
CA ALA A 15 3.53 7.86 -8.70
C ALA A 15 3.37 6.38 -9.05
N TRP A 16 2.36 5.70 -8.48
CA TRP A 16 2.06 4.31 -8.81
C TRP A 16 1.76 4.13 -10.30
N ASN A 17 0.91 4.96 -10.89
CA ASN A 17 0.57 4.85 -12.31
C ASN A 17 1.80 5.04 -13.22
N ALA A 18 2.70 5.97 -12.88
CA ALA A 18 3.92 6.20 -13.65
C ALA A 18 4.83 4.96 -13.62
N VAL A 19 5.12 4.44 -12.43
CA VAL A 19 5.96 3.25 -12.25
C VAL A 19 5.31 2.01 -12.86
N PHE A 20 4.00 1.84 -12.70
CA PHE A 20 3.27 0.72 -13.27
C PHE A 20 3.33 0.72 -14.80
N GLN A 21 3.23 1.88 -15.44
CA GLN A 21 3.40 1.98 -16.89
C GLN A 21 4.80 1.55 -17.34
N ASP A 22 5.85 1.94 -16.60
CA ASP A 22 7.22 1.51 -16.89
C ASP A 22 7.38 -0.01 -16.72
N ILE A 23 6.79 -0.57 -15.67
CA ILE A 23 6.76 -2.02 -15.42
C ILE A 23 6.13 -2.77 -16.59
N LEU A 24 4.99 -2.28 -17.12
CA LEU A 24 4.32 -2.85 -18.29
C LEU A 24 5.20 -2.77 -19.54
N ASN A 25 5.87 -1.63 -19.76
CA ASN A 25 6.75 -1.42 -20.92
C ASN A 25 7.98 -2.33 -20.90
N ILE A 26 8.53 -2.64 -19.72
CA ILE A 26 9.68 -3.54 -19.54
C ILE A 26 9.27 -5.01 -19.76
N GLY A 27 7.99 -5.34 -19.61
CA GLY A 27 7.48 -6.71 -19.71
C GLY A 27 7.98 -7.59 -18.56
N VAL A 28 7.74 -7.18 -17.32
CA VAL A 28 8.04 -8.04 -16.15
C VAL A 28 7.02 -9.16 -16.03
N ASP A 29 7.44 -10.27 -15.40
CA ASP A 29 6.57 -11.44 -15.22
C ASP A 29 5.74 -11.34 -13.94
N GLN A 30 6.27 -10.71 -12.89
CA GLN A 30 5.66 -10.66 -11.56
C GLN A 30 5.96 -9.31 -10.88
N ILE A 31 5.03 -8.81 -10.08
CA ILE A 31 5.17 -7.58 -9.29
C ILE A 31 5.00 -7.92 -7.81
N VAL A 32 5.92 -7.45 -6.98
CA VAL A 32 5.92 -7.63 -5.53
C VAL A 32 5.90 -6.26 -4.89
N SER A 33 4.90 -6.01 -4.04
CA SER A 33 4.87 -4.82 -3.18
C SER A 33 5.47 -5.14 -1.82
N LEU A 34 6.38 -4.29 -1.37
CA LEU A 34 7.05 -4.36 -0.07
C LEU A 34 6.28 -3.61 1.03
N GLY A 35 5.07 -3.15 0.72
CA GLY A 35 4.15 -2.53 1.67
C GLY A 35 4.20 -1.01 1.64
N ASP A 36 3.58 -0.44 2.67
CA ASP A 36 3.23 0.97 2.77
C ASP A 36 2.46 1.42 1.52
N ILE A 37 1.46 0.59 1.15
CA ILE A 37 0.52 0.86 0.07
C ILE A 37 -0.29 2.11 0.41
N VAL A 38 -0.69 2.25 1.68
CA VAL A 38 -1.37 3.43 2.19
C VAL A 38 -0.44 4.32 3.01
N GLY A 39 -0.90 5.53 3.35
CA GLY A 39 -0.12 6.47 4.15
C GLY A 39 -0.40 7.91 3.76
N TYR A 40 0.65 8.63 3.35
CA TYR A 40 0.63 10.09 3.23
C TYR A 40 -0.23 10.65 2.08
N GLY A 41 -0.42 9.87 1.03
CA GLY A 41 -1.13 10.30 -0.17
C GLY A 41 -2.66 10.32 -0.02
N PRO A 42 -3.34 11.09 -0.88
CA PRO A 42 -4.77 11.35 -0.75
C PRO A 42 -5.67 10.26 -1.34
N ASP A 43 -5.12 9.28 -2.06
CA ASP A 43 -5.90 8.32 -2.85
C ASP A 43 -5.70 6.85 -2.39
N PRO A 44 -5.88 6.51 -1.09
CA PRO A 44 -5.56 5.16 -0.59
C PRO A 44 -6.37 4.06 -1.26
N MET A 45 -7.69 4.26 -1.45
CA MET A 45 -8.54 3.26 -2.09
C MET A 45 -8.15 3.01 -3.54
N ARG A 46 -7.83 4.05 -4.31
CA ARG A 46 -7.44 3.89 -5.72
C ARG A 46 -6.13 3.12 -5.86
N VAL A 47 -5.18 3.35 -4.94
CA VAL A 47 -3.93 2.60 -4.93
C VAL A 47 -4.17 1.15 -4.52
N ILE A 48 -4.97 0.88 -3.47
CA ILE A 48 -5.33 -0.49 -3.07
C ILE A 48 -6.01 -1.23 -4.23
N GLU A 49 -7.03 -0.65 -4.86
CA GLU A 49 -7.76 -1.27 -5.97
C GLU A 49 -6.82 -1.62 -7.13
N SER A 50 -5.94 -0.69 -7.50
CA SER A 50 -4.97 -0.90 -8.58
C SER A 50 -3.93 -1.95 -8.21
N CYS A 51 -3.40 -1.92 -6.98
CA CYS A 51 -2.47 -2.93 -6.50
C CYS A 51 -3.13 -4.30 -6.46
N TYR A 52 -4.34 -4.43 -5.91
CA TYR A 52 -5.08 -5.68 -5.85
C TYR A 52 -5.28 -6.31 -7.24
N ALA A 53 -5.52 -5.49 -8.26
CA ALA A 53 -5.72 -5.97 -9.64
C ALA A 53 -4.42 -6.37 -10.36
N ASN A 54 -3.25 -5.83 -9.97
CA ASN A 54 -2.04 -5.90 -10.80
C ASN A 54 -0.79 -6.45 -10.08
N VAL A 55 -0.74 -6.38 -8.76
CA VAL A 55 0.39 -6.84 -7.95
C VAL A 55 0.15 -8.28 -7.52
N HIS A 56 1.19 -9.11 -7.60
CA HIS A 56 1.08 -10.56 -7.44
C HIS A 56 1.35 -11.00 -5.99
N HIS A 57 2.26 -10.29 -5.32
CA HIS A 57 2.67 -10.60 -3.96
C HIS A 57 2.82 -9.34 -3.15
N PHE A 58 2.53 -9.45 -1.86
CA PHE A 58 2.58 -8.34 -0.92
C PHE A 58 3.28 -8.76 0.35
N VAL A 59 3.99 -7.82 0.96
CA VAL A 59 4.17 -7.79 2.40
C VAL A 59 3.58 -6.50 2.94
N MET A 60 3.18 -6.54 4.20
CA MET A 60 2.56 -5.42 4.88
C MET A 60 3.64 -4.45 5.37
N GLY A 61 3.45 -3.16 5.09
CA GLY A 61 4.28 -2.10 5.69
C GLY A 61 3.75 -1.66 7.05
N ASN A 62 4.51 -0.84 7.77
CA ASN A 62 4.07 -0.34 9.08
C ASN A 62 2.87 0.61 8.95
N HIS A 63 2.76 1.40 7.89
CA HIS A 63 1.60 2.25 7.65
C HIS A 63 0.36 1.42 7.35
N ASP A 64 0.49 0.35 6.56
CA ASP A 64 -0.60 -0.60 6.30
C ASP A 64 -1.07 -1.25 7.61
N ALA A 65 -0.11 -1.78 8.39
CA ALA A 65 -0.38 -2.41 9.68
C ALA A 65 -1.08 -1.47 10.66
N ALA A 66 -0.69 -0.20 10.68
CA ALA A 66 -1.31 0.80 11.53
C ALA A 66 -2.72 1.17 11.02
N ALA A 67 -2.89 1.29 9.71
CA ALA A 67 -4.15 1.66 9.09
C ALA A 67 -5.24 0.58 9.29
N CYS A 68 -4.87 -0.71 9.25
CA CYS A 68 -5.78 -1.84 9.51
C CYS A 68 -5.85 -2.26 10.99
N GLY A 69 -5.24 -1.48 11.90
CA GLY A 69 -5.35 -1.70 13.35
C GLY A 69 -4.44 -2.80 13.93
N LYS A 70 -3.55 -3.39 13.14
CA LYS A 70 -2.55 -4.37 13.61
C LYS A 70 -1.36 -3.75 14.33
N MET A 71 -1.11 -2.45 14.15
CA MET A 71 -0.03 -1.73 14.84
C MET A 71 -0.58 -0.53 15.64
N PRO A 72 -0.16 -0.35 16.91
CA PRO A 72 -0.61 0.78 17.70
C PRO A 72 0.02 2.10 17.22
N LEU A 73 -0.82 3.11 17.01
CA LEU A 73 -0.43 4.45 16.53
C LEU A 73 0.62 5.15 17.40
N LYS A 74 0.78 4.77 18.67
CA LYS A 74 1.79 5.34 19.59
C LYS A 74 3.23 5.22 19.09
N ARG A 75 3.50 4.31 18.14
CA ARG A 75 4.82 4.12 17.51
C ARG A 75 5.16 5.18 16.46
N PHE A 76 4.18 5.96 16.03
CA PHE A 76 4.33 6.95 14.96
C PHE A 76 4.46 8.37 15.52
N SER A 77 5.03 9.28 14.73
CA SER A 77 5.04 10.72 15.03
C SER A 77 3.63 11.29 15.04
N THR A 78 3.42 12.45 15.67
CA THR A 78 2.11 13.10 15.75
C THR A 78 1.47 13.28 14.37
N ASP A 79 2.23 13.77 13.40
CA ASP A 79 1.75 14.02 12.03
C ASP A 79 1.38 12.70 11.34
N SER A 80 2.25 11.70 11.44
CA SER A 80 1.98 10.36 10.88
C SER A 80 0.71 9.74 11.48
N ARG A 81 0.46 9.92 12.78
CA ARG A 81 -0.78 9.42 13.41
C ARG A 81 -2.02 10.10 12.86
N GLN A 82 -1.98 11.41 12.62
CA GLN A 82 -3.11 12.13 12.04
C GLN A 82 -3.43 11.60 10.64
N ILE A 83 -2.39 11.37 9.85
CA ILE A 83 -2.48 10.85 8.48
C ILE A 83 -3.01 9.42 8.48
N ILE A 84 -2.48 8.54 9.33
CA ILE A 84 -2.96 7.16 9.43
C ILE A 84 -4.43 7.16 9.89
N ASN A 85 -4.80 7.96 10.89
CA ASN A 85 -6.20 8.08 11.32
C ASN A 85 -7.12 8.55 10.19
N TRP A 86 -6.68 9.51 9.39
CA TRP A 86 -7.45 9.96 8.23
C TRP A 86 -7.56 8.85 7.18
N THR A 87 -6.45 8.17 6.88
CA THR A 87 -6.35 7.06 5.93
C THR A 87 -7.28 5.93 6.31
N SER A 88 -7.24 5.46 7.56
CA SER A 88 -8.11 4.40 8.08
C SER A 88 -9.60 4.70 7.90
N ARG A 89 -10.00 5.99 7.93
CA ARG A 89 -11.40 6.40 7.70
C ARG A 89 -11.80 6.40 6.22
N GLN A 90 -10.84 6.33 5.30
CA GLN A 90 -11.11 6.20 3.86
C GLN A 90 -11.24 4.74 3.43
N LEU A 91 -10.79 3.80 4.26
CA LEU A 91 -10.80 2.37 3.95
C LEU A 91 -12.16 1.77 4.25
N ASP A 92 -12.64 0.92 3.35
CA ASP A 92 -13.77 0.04 3.61
C ASP A 92 -13.30 -1.28 4.25
N ASP A 93 -14.27 -2.11 4.64
CA ASP A 93 -13.99 -3.40 5.31
C ASP A 93 -13.14 -4.31 4.42
N ALA A 94 -13.37 -4.31 3.10
CA ALA A 94 -12.60 -5.14 2.16
C ALA A 94 -11.13 -4.71 2.07
N ALA A 95 -10.86 -3.41 2.06
CA ALA A 95 -9.51 -2.88 2.11
C ALA A 95 -8.82 -3.18 3.44
N ILE A 96 -9.54 -3.06 4.56
CA ILE A 96 -9.02 -3.43 5.89
C ILE A 96 -8.67 -4.91 5.92
N ASP A 97 -9.57 -5.78 5.49
CA ASP A 97 -9.35 -7.23 5.43
C ASP A 97 -8.14 -7.56 4.56
N PHE A 98 -8.10 -7.03 3.33
CA PHE A 98 -6.98 -7.20 2.42
C PHE A 98 -5.65 -6.82 3.06
N LEU A 99 -5.53 -5.61 3.62
CA LEU A 99 -4.30 -5.17 4.26
C LEU A 99 -3.97 -6.07 5.45
N SER A 100 -4.96 -6.47 6.23
CA SER A 100 -4.77 -7.30 7.42
C SER A 100 -4.29 -8.72 7.07
N GLU A 101 -4.65 -9.28 5.91
CA GLU A 101 -4.26 -10.64 5.54
C GLU A 101 -2.83 -10.77 5.03
N GLN A 102 -2.16 -9.65 4.71
CA GLN A 102 -0.82 -9.69 4.16
C GLN A 102 0.24 -10.12 5.21
N PRO A 103 1.30 -10.84 4.82
CA PRO A 103 2.40 -11.18 5.71
C PRO A 103 3.06 -9.92 6.28
N PHE A 104 3.33 -9.92 7.59
CA PHE A 104 4.07 -8.86 8.26
C PHE A 104 5.39 -9.43 8.77
N VAL A 105 6.51 -8.88 8.32
CA VAL A 105 7.87 -9.41 8.51
C VAL A 105 8.67 -8.56 9.48
#